data_AF-A0A935TTN6-F1
#
_entry.id   AF-A0A935TTN6-F1
#
_cell.length_a   1.000
_cell.length_b   1.000
_cell.length_c   1.000
_cell.angle_alpha   90.00
_cell.angle_beta   90.00
_cell.angle_gamma   90.00
#
_symmetry.space_group_name_H-M   'P 1'
#
loop_
_entity.id
_entity.type
_entity.pdbx_description
1 polymer ?
#
loop_
_entity_poly.entity_id
_entity_poly.type
_entity_poly.pdbx_seq_one_letter_code
_entity_poly.pdbx_strand_id
1 'polypeptide(L)'
;MTRHPARDRGESGALLLLQLGAHPEEIAATRLEACLDGGAFFLDFSRPLGTLRWCGAWNRWLGLTMSLLVPVVHQGEHLGRRVIAVDRGDPYFAELQRLWKARHPVARPLPALPVDAARIDADFALQFPHDAGQSASS
;
A
#
# COMPACT_ATOMS: atom_id res chain seq x y z
N MET A 1 -18.49 -32.51 -21.48
CA MET A 1 -17.90 -32.27 -20.14
C MET A 1 -17.19 -30.93 -20.17
N THR A 2 -17.90 -29.89 -19.76
CA THR A 2 -17.48 -28.50 -19.81
C THR A 2 -16.50 -28.25 -18.67
N ARG A 3 -15.24 -27.93 -18.98
CA ARG A 3 -14.27 -27.50 -17.98
C ARG A 3 -14.70 -26.14 -17.45
N HIS A 4 -15.11 -26.07 -16.19
CA HIS A 4 -15.14 -24.82 -15.45
C HIS A 4 -13.70 -24.29 -15.37
N PRO A 5 -13.40 -23.04 -15.79
CA PRO A 5 -12.20 -22.40 -15.32
C PRO A 5 -12.38 -22.16 -13.82
N ALA A 6 -11.53 -22.81 -13.03
CA ALA A 6 -11.28 -22.39 -11.66
C ALA A 6 -10.98 -20.89 -11.70
N ARG A 7 -11.74 -20.13 -10.91
CA ARG A 7 -11.46 -18.73 -10.59
C ARG A 7 -9.96 -18.63 -10.31
N ASP A 8 -9.24 -17.96 -11.20
CA ASP A 8 -7.89 -17.48 -10.95
C ASP A 8 -8.00 -16.48 -9.81
N ARG A 9 -7.84 -17.00 -8.60
CA ARG A 9 -7.98 -16.23 -7.37
C ARG A 9 -6.62 -15.55 -7.18
N GLY A 10 -6.50 -14.42 -7.87
CA GLY A 10 -5.39 -13.46 -7.89
C GLY A 10 -4.21 -13.80 -7.00
N GLU A 11 -3.11 -14.19 -7.63
CA GLU A 11 -1.78 -14.01 -7.05
C GLU A 11 -1.50 -12.50 -7.01
N SER A 12 -2.11 -11.80 -6.06
CA SER A 12 -1.64 -10.49 -5.64
C SER A 12 -0.23 -10.70 -5.13
N GLY A 13 0.78 -10.20 -5.85
CA GLY A 13 2.17 -10.23 -5.39
C GLY A 13 2.24 -9.74 -3.94
N ALA A 14 2.93 -10.51 -3.09
CA ALA A 14 3.14 -10.13 -1.70
C ALA A 14 3.79 -8.75 -1.63
N LEU A 15 3.41 -7.95 -0.64
CA LEU A 15 4.09 -6.68 -0.41
C LEU A 15 5.58 -6.94 -0.17
N LEU A 16 6.44 -6.12 -0.76
CA LEU A 16 7.85 -6.04 -0.41
C LEU A 16 8.13 -4.67 0.21
N LEU A 17 8.88 -4.68 1.31
CA LEU A 17 9.39 -3.47 1.96
C LEU A 17 10.90 -3.38 1.77
N LEU A 18 11.36 -2.25 1.24
CA LEU A 18 12.77 -2.03 0.87
C LEU A 18 13.29 -0.73 1.49
N GLN A 19 14.55 -0.73 1.92
CA GLN A 19 15.29 0.53 2.16
C GLN A 19 16.09 0.87 0.91
N LEU A 20 15.87 2.06 0.36
CA LEU A 20 16.58 2.53 -0.82
C LEU A 20 17.77 3.38 -0.37
N GLY A 21 18.96 3.15 -0.94
CA GLY A 21 20.18 3.86 -0.50
C GLY A 21 20.10 5.39 -0.64
N ALA A 22 19.31 5.90 -1.59
CA ALA A 22 19.05 7.33 -1.76
C ALA A 22 18.07 7.90 -0.71
N HIS A 23 17.31 7.04 -0.01
CA HIS A 23 16.27 7.39 0.95
C HIS A 23 16.37 6.51 2.22
N PRO A 24 17.46 6.60 3.01
CA PRO A 24 17.74 5.66 4.10
C PRO A 24 16.72 5.68 5.24
N GLU A 25 16.04 6.82 5.44
CA GLU A 25 15.04 7.00 6.50
C GLU A 25 13.62 6.59 6.07
N GLU A 26 13.39 6.44 4.77
CA GLU A 26 12.09 6.05 4.22
C GLU A 26 12.04 4.54 3.95
N ILE A 27 10.83 3.98 4.01
CA ILE A 27 10.59 2.56 3.71
C ILE A 27 9.78 2.51 2.43
N ALA A 28 10.38 2.00 1.37
CA ALA A 28 9.72 1.83 0.08
C ALA A 28 8.82 0.59 0.11
N ALA A 29 7.71 0.67 -0.60
CA ALA A 29 6.71 -0.37 -0.74
C ALA A 29 6.49 -0.65 -2.23
N THR A 30 6.42 -1.93 -2.61
CA THR A 30 6.10 -2.38 -3.97
C THR A 30 5.53 -3.80 -3.92
N ARG A 31 4.77 -4.21 -4.94
CA ARG A 31 4.43 -5.63 -5.18
C ARG A 31 5.25 -6.26 -6.31
N LEU A 32 6.18 -5.50 -6.88
CA LEU A 32 7.17 -5.98 -7.85
C LEU A 32 8.42 -6.45 -7.11
N GLU A 33 9.34 -7.13 -7.81
CA GLU A 33 10.63 -7.55 -7.23
C GLU A 33 11.54 -6.36 -6.84
N ALA A 34 11.31 -5.19 -7.45
CA ALA A 34 12.03 -3.94 -7.17
C ALA A 34 11.13 -2.72 -7.38
N CYS A 35 11.48 -1.59 -6.75
CA CYS A 35 10.83 -0.31 -7.03
C CYS A 35 11.20 0.19 -8.43
N LEU A 36 10.30 0.96 -9.04
CA LEU A 36 10.60 1.68 -10.28
C LEU A 36 11.64 2.78 -10.01
N ASP A 37 12.64 2.87 -10.87
CA ASP A 37 13.61 3.97 -10.82
C ASP A 37 12.89 5.30 -11.08
N GLY A 38 13.12 6.29 -10.22
CA GLY A 38 12.39 7.55 -10.28
C GLY A 38 10.90 7.45 -9.88
N GLY A 39 10.42 6.27 -9.46
CA GLY A 39 8.99 5.97 -9.31
C GLY A 39 8.61 5.30 -7.99
N ALA A 40 9.46 5.37 -6.95
CA ALA A 40 9.23 4.66 -5.70
C ALA A 40 8.04 5.23 -4.91
N PHE A 41 7.31 4.32 -4.26
CA PHE A 41 6.31 4.65 -3.26
C PHE A 41 6.83 4.33 -1.86
N PHE A 42 6.70 5.26 -0.94
CA PHE A 42 7.10 5.11 0.46
C PHE A 42 5.90 5.00 1.37
N LEU A 43 6.06 4.32 2.51
CA LEU A 43 5.07 4.29 3.58
C LEU A 43 4.84 5.71 4.13
N ASP A 44 3.59 6.15 4.14
CA ASP A 44 3.23 7.51 4.56
C ASP A 44 2.79 7.53 6.03
N PHE A 45 3.76 7.65 6.94
CA PHE A 45 3.54 7.75 8.38
C PHE A 45 2.94 9.09 8.84
N SER A 46 2.71 10.04 7.93
CA SER A 46 1.95 11.26 8.25
C SER A 46 0.44 10.99 8.31
N ARG A 47 0.01 9.86 7.75
CA ARG A 47 -1.40 9.44 7.67
C ARG A 47 -1.65 8.20 8.54
N PRO A 48 -2.85 8.10 9.16
CA PRO A 48 -3.18 6.97 10.02
C PRO A 48 -3.32 5.67 9.21
N LEU A 49 -2.92 4.55 9.82
CA LEU A 49 -3.18 3.22 9.28
C LEU A 49 -4.67 2.89 9.39
N GLY A 50 -5.32 2.63 8.25
CA GLY A 50 -6.71 2.19 8.23
C GLY A 50 -6.83 0.68 8.43
N THR A 51 -8.03 0.20 8.78
CA THR A 51 -8.32 -1.23 8.94
C THR A 51 -9.64 -1.58 8.28
N LEU A 52 -9.68 -2.69 7.55
CA LEU A 52 -10.89 -3.33 7.07
C LEU A 52 -11.20 -4.55 7.96
N ARG A 53 -12.42 -4.58 8.49
CA ARG A 53 -12.89 -5.65 9.38
C ARG A 53 -14.01 -6.42 8.68
N TRP A 54 -13.99 -7.75 8.81
CA TRP A 54 -15.15 -8.54 8.40
C TRP A 54 -16.24 -8.41 9.46
N CYS A 55 -17.37 -7.79 9.09
CA CYS A 55 -18.60 -7.85 9.87
C CYS A 55 -19.30 -9.21 9.65
N GLY A 56 -18.77 -10.28 10.24
CA GLY A 56 -19.54 -11.49 10.49
C GLY A 56 -20.61 -11.16 11.55
N ALA A 57 -21.87 -11.48 11.26
CA ALA A 57 -23.01 -11.15 12.11
C ALA A 57 -22.90 -11.77 13.52
N TRP A 58 -22.21 -11.11 14.47
CA TRP A 58 -22.64 -10.99 15.88
C TRP A 58 -21.74 -10.17 16.83
N ASN A 59 -20.67 -9.46 16.43
CA ASN A 59 -19.99 -8.60 17.40
C ASN A 59 -19.25 -7.40 16.79
N ARG A 60 -19.76 -6.19 17.05
CA ARG A 60 -19.11 -4.91 16.68
C ARG A 60 -17.76 -4.70 17.37
N TRP A 61 -17.47 -5.47 18.43
CA TRP A 61 -16.25 -5.42 19.25
C TRP A 61 -15.19 -6.48 18.87
N LEU A 62 -15.53 -7.50 18.07
CA LEU A 62 -14.65 -8.63 17.72
C LEU A 62 -14.49 -8.82 16.20
N GLY A 63 -14.57 -7.74 15.42
CA GLY A 63 -14.21 -7.83 14.00
C GLY A 63 -12.72 -8.13 13.85
N LEU A 64 -12.37 -9.33 13.38
CA LEU A 64 -11.00 -9.65 12.95
C LEU A 64 -10.59 -8.65 11.85
N THR A 65 -9.48 -7.94 12.07
CA THR A 65 -8.88 -7.11 11.02
C THR A 65 -8.38 -8.04 9.93
N MET A 66 -9.04 -7.99 8.78
CA MET A 66 -8.74 -8.81 7.62
C MET A 66 -7.72 -8.15 6.71
N SER A 67 -7.74 -6.82 6.64
CA SER A 67 -6.79 -6.06 5.82
C SER A 67 -6.42 -4.73 6.48
N LEU A 68 -5.21 -4.27 6.24
CA LEU A 68 -4.76 -2.92 6.52
C LEU A 68 -4.98 -2.06 5.27
N LEU A 69 -5.38 -0.82 5.49
CA LEU A 69 -5.35 0.21 4.47
C LEU A 69 -4.12 1.06 4.75
N VAL A 70 -3.07 0.83 3.97
CA VAL A 70 -1.72 1.36 4.21
C VAL A 70 -1.53 2.61 3.34
N PRO A 71 -1.44 3.81 3.94
CA PRO A 71 -1.06 5.01 3.21
C PRO A 71 0.32 4.86 2.57
N VAL A 72 0.38 5.15 1.27
CA VAL A 72 1.64 5.26 0.53
C VAL A 72 1.69 6.58 -0.21
N VAL A 73 2.90 7.03 -0.48
CA VAL A 73 3.13 8.32 -1.14
C VAL A 73 4.29 8.20 -2.10
N HIS A 74 4.13 8.78 -3.28
CA HIS A 74 5.18 8.77 -4.28
C HIS A 74 6.36 9.66 -3.86
N GLN A 75 7.57 9.32 -4.28
CA GLN A 75 8.79 10.08 -3.99
C GLN A 75 8.74 11.56 -4.43
N GLY A 76 8.00 11.84 -5.51
CA GLY A 76 7.78 13.19 -6.05
C GLY A 76 6.42 13.80 -5.72
N GLU A 77 5.63 13.19 -4.84
CA GLU A 77 4.28 13.66 -4.51
C GLU A 77 4.28 14.55 -3.26
N HIS A 78 3.64 15.73 -3.37
CA HIS A 78 3.52 16.70 -2.28
C HIS A 78 2.58 16.24 -1.17
N LEU A 79 1.43 15.67 -1.55
CA LEU A 79 0.38 15.25 -0.63
C LEU A 79 0.00 13.80 -0.96
N GLY A 80 0.32 12.86 -0.08
CA GLY A 80 -0.01 11.46 -0.26
C GLY A 80 -1.52 11.25 -0.26
N ARG A 81 -2.05 10.77 -1.39
CA ARG A 81 -3.47 10.42 -1.53
C ARG A 81 -3.72 8.91 -1.61
N ARG A 82 -2.70 8.13 -1.93
CA ARG A 82 -2.84 6.71 -2.26
C ARG A 82 -2.80 5.81 -1.04
N VAL A 83 -3.46 4.67 -1.17
CA VAL A 83 -3.62 3.65 -0.15
C VAL A 83 -3.53 2.31 -0.85
N ILE A 84 -2.83 1.36 -0.24
CA ILE A 84 -2.80 -0.04 -0.68
C ILE A 84 -3.47 -0.93 0.37
N ALA A 85 -4.14 -1.98 -0.08
CA ALA A 85 -4.74 -2.98 0.80
C ALA A 85 -3.74 -4.11 1.08
N VAL A 86 -3.44 -4.35 2.35
CA VAL A 86 -2.55 -5.44 2.78
C VAL A 86 -3.34 -6.42 3.63
N ASP A 87 -3.57 -7.62 3.10
CA ASP A 87 -4.36 -8.64 3.77
C ASP A 87 -3.60 -9.29 4.93
N ARG A 88 -4.32 -9.85 5.88
CA ARG A 88 -3.79 -10.54 7.07
C ARG A 88 -2.82 -11.67 6.75
N GLY A 89 -2.94 -12.27 5.55
CA GLY A 89 -2.03 -13.31 5.08
C GLY A 89 -0.70 -12.79 4.53
N ASP A 90 -0.56 -11.47 4.34
CA ASP A 90 0.68 -10.87 3.86
C ASP A 90 1.78 -10.93 4.95
N PRO A 91 3.02 -11.31 4.58
CA PRO A 91 4.11 -11.45 5.55
C PRO A 91 4.43 -10.14 6.31
N TYR A 92 4.14 -8.97 5.73
CA TYR A 92 4.39 -7.68 6.36
C TYR A 92 3.21 -7.14 7.15
N PHE A 93 2.07 -7.84 7.22
CA PHE A 93 0.88 -7.34 7.93
C PHE A 93 1.18 -6.90 9.38
N ALA A 94 1.81 -7.79 10.17
CA ALA A 94 2.15 -7.48 11.56
C ALA A 94 3.23 -6.41 11.67
N GLU A 95 4.19 -6.42 10.74
CA GLU A 95 5.28 -5.45 10.69
C GLU A 95 4.77 -4.04 10.41
N LEU A 96 3.82 -3.88 9.49
CA LEU A 96 3.18 -2.59 9.21
C LEU A 96 2.47 -2.04 10.45
N GLN A 97 1.75 -2.87 11.20
CA GLN A 97 1.14 -2.43 12.46
C GLN A 97 2.19 -1.93 13.46
N ARG A 98 3.32 -2.64 13.56
CA ARG A 98 4.44 -2.27 14.44
C ARG A 98 5.08 -0.95 14.01
N LEU A 99 5.36 -0.80 12.71
CA LEU A 99 5.94 0.41 12.13
C LEU A 99 5.05 1.62 12.36
N TRP A 100 3.74 1.51 12.12
CA TRP A 100 2.81 2.61 12.38
C TRP A 100 2.75 2.97 13.86
N LYS A 101 2.72 2.00 14.78
CA LYS A 101 2.77 2.30 16.22
C LYS A 101 4.05 3.04 16.63
N ALA A 102 5.17 2.74 15.97
CA ALA A 102 6.47 3.33 16.29
C ALA A 102 6.68 4.71 15.65
N ARG A 103 6.17 4.93 14.44
CA ARG A 103 6.52 6.09 13.61
C ARG A 103 5.37 7.06 13.37
N HIS A 104 4.10 6.67 13.56
CA HIS A 104 2.98 7.60 13.35
C HIS A 104 2.64 8.37 14.64
N PRO A 105 2.43 9.70 14.57
CA PRO A 105 2.54 10.55 13.38
C PRO A 105 3.98 11.07 13.15
N VAL A 106 4.44 11.07 11.89
CA VAL A 106 5.68 11.74 11.45
C VAL A 106 5.37 12.70 10.31
N ALA A 107 5.84 13.95 10.43
CA ALA A 107 5.72 14.93 9.38
C ALA A 107 6.60 14.57 8.19
N ARG A 108 6.07 14.72 6.98
CA ARG A 108 6.81 14.46 5.75
C ARG A 108 7.43 15.74 5.18
N PRO A 109 8.71 15.74 4.78
CA PRO A 109 9.31 16.82 4.03
C PRO A 109 8.66 16.98 2.63
N LEU A 110 8.74 18.19 2.08
CA LEU A 110 8.36 18.42 0.68
C LEU A 110 9.35 17.72 -0.25
N PRO A 111 8.88 17.15 -1.38
CA PRO A 111 9.78 16.54 -2.35
C PRO A 111 10.65 17.60 -3.02
N ALA A 112 11.91 17.24 -3.30
CA ALA A 112 12.86 18.15 -3.97
C ALA A 112 12.47 18.43 -5.43
N LEU A 113 11.90 17.43 -6.12
CA LEU A 113 11.40 17.54 -7.48
C LEU A 113 9.96 17.01 -7.54
N PRO A 114 8.96 17.89 -7.73
CA PRO A 114 7.58 17.47 -7.87
C PRO A 114 7.40 16.65 -9.16
N VAL A 115 6.63 15.57 -9.09
CA VAL A 115 6.24 14.76 -10.24
C VAL A 115 4.75 14.99 -10.52
N ASP A 116 4.38 15.04 -11.80
CA ASP A 116 2.99 15.27 -12.19
C ASP A 116 2.07 14.10 -11.78
N ALA A 117 0.79 14.40 -11.58
CA ALA A 117 -0.17 13.42 -11.08
C ALA A 117 -0.37 12.23 -12.03
N ALA A 118 -0.30 12.45 -13.35
CA ALA A 118 -0.53 11.40 -14.34
C ALA A 118 0.58 10.36 -14.33
N ARG A 119 1.84 10.82 -14.20
CA ARG A 119 3.00 9.95 -14.01
C ARG A 119 2.87 9.14 -12.72
N ILE A 120 2.47 9.79 -11.62
CA ILE A 120 2.29 9.08 -10.34
C ILE A 120 1.17 8.02 -10.45
N ASP A 121 0.07 8.34 -11.14
CA ASP A 121 -1.02 7.38 -11.37
C ASP A 121 -0.54 6.17 -12.20
N ALA A 122 0.29 6.41 -13.23
CA ALA A 122 0.89 5.35 -14.04
C ALA A 122 1.86 4.47 -13.21
N ASP A 123 2.77 5.09 -12.45
CA ASP A 123 3.73 4.36 -11.62
C ASP A 123 3.03 3.56 -10.50
N PHE A 124 1.89 4.08 -9.98
CA PHE A 124 1.06 3.35 -9.01
C PHE A 124 0.37 2.14 -9.65
N ALA A 125 -0.22 2.31 -10.84
CA ALA A 125 -0.88 1.20 -11.54
C ALA A 125 0.10 0.07 -11.90
N LEU A 126 1.36 0.41 -12.19
CA LEU A 126 2.41 -0.57 -12.46
C LEU A 126 2.83 -1.34 -11.19
N GLN A 127 2.99 -0.66 -10.05
CA GLN A 127 3.47 -1.28 -8.81
C GLN A 127 2.38 -1.92 -7.96
N PHE A 128 1.12 -1.49 -8.13
CA PHE A 128 -0.03 -1.92 -7.34
C PHE A 128 -1.28 -2.15 -8.22
N PRO A 129 -1.23 -3.09 -9.18
CA PRO A 129 -2.29 -3.24 -10.19
C PRO A 129 -3.68 -3.56 -9.59
N HIS A 130 -3.73 -4.25 -8.46
CA HIS A 130 -4.99 -4.60 -7.78
C HIS A 130 -5.60 -3.45 -6.96
N ASP A 131 -4.76 -2.49 -6.55
CA ASP A 131 -5.17 -1.33 -5.76
C ASP A 131 -5.58 -0.17 -6.69
N ALA A 132 -4.98 -0.07 -7.88
CA ALA A 132 -5.30 0.93 -8.88
C ALA A 132 -6.74 0.80 -9.43
N GLY A 133 -7.23 -0.43 -9.64
CA GLY A 133 -8.59 -0.69 -10.16
C GLY A 133 -9.73 -0.30 -9.21
N GLN A 134 -9.47 -0.14 -7.91
CA GLN A 134 -10.48 0.20 -6.91
C GLN A 134 -10.71 1.71 -6.78
N SER A 135 -9.82 2.54 -7.34
CA SER A 135 -9.95 4.00 -7.31
C SER A 135 -10.97 4.56 -8.32
N ALA A 136 -11.51 3.72 -9.22
CA ALA A 136 -12.48 4.14 -10.24
C ALA A 136 -13.96 4.09 -9.76
N SER A 137 -14.20 3.77 -8.49
CA SER A 137 -15.56 3.69 -7.92
C SER A 137 -15.71 4.64 -6.75
N SER A 138 -15.82 5.94 -7.01
CA SER A 138 -16.32 6.93 -6.06
C SER A 138 -17.03 8.05 -6.80
#